data_AF-A0AAV4IFC2-F1
#
_entry.id   AF-A0AAV4IFC2-F1
#
_cell.length_a   1.000
_cell.length_b   1.000
_cell.length_c   1.000
_cell.angle_alpha   90.00
_cell.angle_beta   90.00
_cell.angle_gamma   90.00
#
_symmetry.space_group_name_H-M   'P 1'
#
loop_
_entity.id
_entity.type
_entity.pdbx_description
1 polymer ?
#
loop_
_entity_poly.entity_id
_entity_poly.type
_entity_poly.pdbx_seq_one_letter_code
_entity_poly.pdbx_strand_id
1 'polypeptide(L)'
;MSLGDRRRNQIDFIIIPKRFRNAILSSKSMTDTDCGSDHVPLVCVMRIKLKKLKKPKQPPKFQYDVELKRKFNVAIENKFEILDELTEVEEKWEQMKESLKECTENLSQRKRVGSTKNG
;
A
#
# COMPACT_ATOMS: atom_id res chain seq x y z
N MET A 1 -37.84 6.32 7.88
CA MET A 1 -37.19 7.60 7.54
C MET A 1 -37.20 8.48 8.79
N SER A 2 -36.03 8.90 9.28
CA SER A 2 -35.94 9.75 10.48
C SER A 2 -36.27 11.20 10.15
N LEU A 3 -36.99 11.87 11.07
CA LEU A 3 -37.64 13.19 10.94
C LEU A 3 -36.68 14.40 10.95
N GLY A 4 -35.39 14.21 10.65
CA GLY A 4 -34.36 15.26 10.71
C GLY A 4 -33.84 15.80 9.36
N ASP A 5 -34.14 15.14 8.24
CA ASP A 5 -33.53 15.46 6.94
C ASP A 5 -34.36 16.51 6.16
N ARG A 6 -34.29 17.76 6.61
CA ARG A 6 -35.00 18.89 5.95
C ARG A 6 -34.24 19.44 4.74
N ARG A 7 -32.97 19.04 4.54
CA ARG A 7 -32.10 19.42 3.41
C ARG A 7 -31.09 18.33 3.08
N ARG A 8 -31.28 17.66 1.94
CA ARG A 8 -30.26 16.83 1.28
C ARG A 8 -29.35 17.72 0.43
N ASN A 9 -28.10 17.88 0.86
CA ASN A 9 -27.09 18.60 0.08
C ASN A 9 -26.43 17.63 -0.91
N GLN A 10 -26.39 17.99 -2.19
CA GLN A 10 -25.61 17.26 -3.20
C GLN A 10 -24.19 17.82 -3.22
N ILE A 11 -23.25 17.09 -2.64
CA ILE A 11 -21.83 17.49 -2.56
C ILE A 11 -20.90 16.61 -3.41
N ASP A 12 -21.40 15.46 -3.87
CA ASP A 12 -20.65 14.50 -4.68
C ASP A 12 -20.93 14.70 -6.18
N PHE A 13 -19.87 14.86 -6.98
CA PHE A 13 -19.95 15.11 -8.43
C PHE A 13 -18.87 14.35 -9.21
N ILE A 14 -19.24 13.86 -10.39
CA ILE A 14 -18.29 13.32 -11.38
C ILE A 14 -18.14 14.35 -12.50
N ILE A 15 -16.97 15.01 -12.54
CA ILE A 15 -16.68 16.05 -13.55
C ILE A 15 -16.12 15.40 -14.81
N ILE A 16 -16.74 15.70 -15.97
CA ILE A 16 -16.36 15.13 -17.27
C ILE A 16 -16.14 16.27 -18.27
N PRO A 17 -15.09 16.23 -19.12
CA PRO A 17 -14.90 17.19 -20.20
C PRO A 17 -16.10 17.22 -21.16
N LYS A 18 -16.51 18.41 -21.60
CA LYS A 18 -17.69 18.61 -22.47
C LYS A 18 -17.72 17.71 -23.71
N ARG A 19 -16.54 17.41 -24.30
CA ARG A 19 -16.40 16.51 -25.46
C ARG A 19 -16.90 15.08 -25.22
N PHE A 20 -16.95 14.62 -23.97
CA PHE A 20 -17.41 13.28 -23.60
C PHE A 20 -18.85 13.26 -23.07
N ARG A 21 -19.58 14.38 -23.14
CA ARG A 21 -20.98 14.44 -22.69
C ARG A 21 -21.84 13.36 -23.33
N ASN A 22 -21.68 13.14 -24.64
CA ASN A 22 -22.44 12.13 -25.40
C ASN A 22 -22.00 10.68 -25.12
N ALA A 23 -20.93 10.48 -24.35
CA ALA A 23 -20.49 9.15 -23.96
C ALA A 23 -21.17 8.66 -22.68
N ILE A 24 -21.80 9.55 -21.91
CA ILE A 24 -22.49 9.21 -20.66
C ILE A 24 -23.78 8.46 -21.00
N LEU A 25 -23.93 7.25 -20.48
CA LEU A 25 -25.12 6.42 -20.62
C LEU A 25 -26.10 6.67 -19.47
N SER A 26 -25.60 6.82 -18.25
CA SER A 26 -26.41 7.16 -17.08
C SER A 26 -25.54 7.72 -15.94
N SER A 27 -26.16 8.48 -15.05
CA SER A 27 -25.57 8.96 -13.80
C SER A 27 -26.62 8.89 -12.70
N LYS A 28 -26.33 8.22 -11.58
CA LYS A 28 -27.27 8.07 -10.47
C LYS A 28 -26.57 7.98 -9.11
N SER A 29 -27.18 8.59 -8.11
CA SER A 29 -26.82 8.37 -6.71
C SER A 29 -27.41 7.05 -6.23
N MET A 30 -26.60 6.22 -5.59
CA MET A 30 -26.95 4.87 -5.17
C MET A 30 -27.32 4.85 -3.68
N THR A 31 -28.53 5.31 -3.36
CA THR A 31 -29.05 5.45 -1.97
C THR A 31 -29.24 4.15 -1.22
N ASP A 32 -29.35 3.04 -1.95
CA ASP A 32 -29.66 1.73 -1.38
C ASP A 32 -28.37 0.92 -1.07
N THR A 33 -27.22 1.58 -1.12
CA THR A 33 -25.92 0.93 -0.90
C THR A 33 -25.48 1.12 0.54
N ASP A 34 -25.29 0.03 1.27
CA ASP A 34 -24.67 0.08 2.59
C ASP A 34 -23.14 0.20 2.45
N CYS A 35 -22.64 1.43 2.49
CA CYS A 35 -21.22 1.74 2.31
C CYS A 35 -20.51 2.00 3.64
N GLY A 36 -21.23 1.93 4.77
CA GLY A 36 -20.69 2.33 6.08
C GLY A 36 -20.18 3.78 6.14
N SER A 37 -20.65 4.65 5.22
CA SER A 37 -20.30 6.07 5.13
C SER A 37 -21.57 6.92 5.11
N ASP A 38 -21.45 8.14 5.61
CA ASP A 38 -22.43 9.21 5.52
C ASP A 38 -22.61 9.79 4.10
N HIS A 39 -21.73 9.44 3.17
CA HIS A 39 -21.83 9.81 1.76
C HIS A 39 -22.63 8.82 0.92
N VAL A 40 -23.45 9.33 0.00
CA VAL A 40 -24.17 8.53 -0.99
C VAL A 40 -23.31 8.35 -2.24
N PRO A 41 -22.93 7.13 -2.63
CA PRO A 41 -22.12 6.92 -3.83
C PRO A 41 -22.80 7.44 -5.09
N LEU A 42 -22.04 8.17 -5.92
CA LEU A 42 -22.47 8.58 -7.26
C LEU A 42 -21.85 7.66 -8.30
N VAL A 43 -22.68 7.04 -9.14
CA VAL A 43 -22.25 6.12 -10.19
C VAL A 43 -22.56 6.72 -11.56
N CYS A 44 -21.56 6.81 -12.43
CA CYS A 44 -21.70 7.20 -13.83
C CYS A 44 -21.31 6.04 -14.74
N VAL A 45 -22.23 5.63 -15.61
CA VAL A 45 -21.98 4.66 -16.67
C VAL A 45 -21.64 5.42 -17.93
N MET A 46 -20.50 5.10 -18.55
CA MET A 46 -20.00 5.81 -19.73
C MET A 46 -19.41 4.83 -20.76
N ARG A 47 -19.68 5.08 -22.04
CA ARG A 47 -19.15 4.33 -23.18
C ARG A 47 -17.99 5.09 -23.84
N ILE A 48 -16.76 4.76 -23.45
CA ILE A 48 -15.53 5.35 -24.02
C ILE A 48 -14.48 4.29 -24.35
N LYS A 49 -13.60 4.60 -25.30
CA LYS A 49 -12.39 3.82 -25.60
C LYS A 49 -11.18 4.45 -24.88
N LEU A 50 -10.65 3.76 -23.88
CA LEU A 50 -9.46 4.20 -23.16
C LEU A 50 -8.20 3.93 -23.98
N LYS A 51 -7.26 4.87 -23.97
CA LYS A 51 -5.92 4.65 -24.52
C LYS A 51 -5.14 3.73 -23.57
N LYS A 52 -4.52 2.69 -24.11
CA LYS A 52 -3.57 1.88 -23.35
C LYS A 52 -2.35 2.75 -23.03
N LEU A 53 -2.16 3.06 -21.76
CA LEU A 53 -0.91 3.67 -21.28
C LEU A 53 0.17 2.59 -21.26
N LYS A 54 1.35 2.90 -21.83
CA LYS A 54 2.54 2.08 -21.62
C LYS A 54 2.90 2.22 -20.15
N LYS A 55 2.65 1.18 -19.34
CA LYS A 55 3.08 1.18 -17.95
C LYS A 55 4.62 1.30 -17.95
N PRO A 56 5.22 2.21 -17.17
CA PRO A 56 6.66 2.14 -16.96
C PRO A 56 7.00 0.74 -16.44
N LYS A 57 8.21 0.24 -16.75
CA LYS A 57 8.71 -0.99 -16.13
C LYS A 57 8.58 -0.79 -14.63
N GLN A 58 7.69 -1.56 -14.00
CA GLN A 58 7.59 -1.53 -12.55
C GLN A 58 8.97 -1.92 -12.03
N PRO A 59 9.47 -1.27 -10.96
CA PRO A 59 10.63 -1.80 -10.27
C PRO A 59 10.35 -3.28 -9.95
N PRO A 60 11.37 -4.15 -9.97
CA PRO A 60 11.17 -5.54 -9.62
C PRO A 60 10.37 -5.60 -8.32
N LYS A 61 9.28 -6.37 -8.32
CA LYS A 61 8.51 -6.60 -7.10
C LYS A 61 9.51 -7.03 -6.04
N PHE A 62 9.42 -6.44 -4.85
CA PHE A 62 10.21 -6.87 -3.71
C PHE A 62 9.96 -8.37 -3.52
N GLN A 63 10.92 -9.20 -3.93
CA GLN A 63 10.83 -10.63 -3.72
C GLN A 63 11.08 -10.84 -2.24
N TYR A 64 10.05 -11.32 -1.55
CA TYR A 64 10.16 -11.71 -0.17
C TYR A 64 11.06 -12.93 -0.08
N ASP A 65 12.32 -12.71 0.28
CA ASP A 65 13.27 -13.80 0.50
C ASP A 65 13.01 -14.43 1.87
N VAL A 66 12.33 -15.58 1.84
CA VAL A 66 11.97 -16.35 3.03
C VAL A 66 13.22 -16.82 3.77
N GLU A 67 14.28 -17.15 3.05
CA GLU A 67 15.54 -17.61 3.65
C GLU A 67 16.27 -16.45 4.32
N LEU A 68 16.27 -15.28 3.68
CA LEU A 68 16.81 -14.04 4.26
C LEU A 68 16.07 -13.66 5.55
N LYS A 69 14.73 -13.74 5.55
CA LYS A 69 13.92 -13.48 6.74
C LYS A 69 14.26 -14.45 7.87
N ARG A 70 14.41 -15.74 7.54
CA ARG A 70 14.79 -16.77 8.52
C ARG A 70 16.17 -16.50 9.12
N LYS A 71 17.16 -16.17 8.28
CA LYS A 71 18.52 -15.83 8.74
C LYS A 71 18.52 -14.57 9.60
N PHE A 72 17.72 -13.57 9.23
CA PHE A 72 17.55 -12.35 10.02
C PHE A 72 16.97 -12.65 11.40
N ASN A 73 15.87 -13.41 11.46
CA ASN A 73 15.23 -13.74 12.73
C ASN A 73 16.18 -14.50 13.67
N VAL A 74 16.86 -15.53 13.17
CA VAL A 74 17.82 -16.30 14.00
C VAL A 74 18.97 -15.42 14.49
N ALA A 75 19.51 -14.54 13.64
CA ALA A 75 20.60 -13.66 14.03
C ALA A 75 20.19 -12.65 15.11
N ILE A 76 18.95 -12.15 15.04
CA ILE A 76 18.40 -11.23 16.04
C ILE A 76 18.07 -11.95 17.34
N GLU A 77 17.43 -13.13 17.28
CA GLU A 77 17.09 -13.93 18.46
C GLU A 77 18.36 -14.26 19.26
N ASN A 78 19.41 -14.75 18.60
CA ASN A 78 20.69 -15.08 19.25
C ASN A 78 21.34 -13.85 19.92
N LYS A 79 21.24 -12.66 19.31
CA LYS A 79 21.80 -11.45 19.90
C LYS A 79 20.96 -10.97 21.08
N PHE A 80 19.63 -11.05 20.96
CA PHE A 80 18.72 -10.58 22.01
C PHE A 80 18.75 -11.48 23.24
N GLU A 81 19.03 -12.77 23.08
CA GLU A 81 19.25 -13.70 24.19
C GLU A 81 20.42 -13.24 25.09
N ILE A 82 21.50 -12.74 24.48
CA ILE A 82 22.67 -12.20 25.22
C ILE A 82 22.33 -10.85 25.88
N LEU A 83 21.52 -10.02 25.22
CA LEU A 83 21.12 -8.71 25.72
C LEU A 83 20.07 -8.79 26.85
N ASP A 84 19.44 -9.94 27.06
CA ASP A 84 18.41 -10.07 28.09
C ASP A 84 18.98 -10.01 29.50
N GLU A 85 20.27 -10.34 29.65
CA GLU A 85 21.02 -10.28 30.91
C GLU A 85 21.38 -8.84 31.34
N LEU A 86 21.22 -7.85 30.47
CA LEU A 86 21.46 -6.44 30.79
C LEU A 86 20.35 -5.87 31.68
N THR A 87 20.76 -5.24 32.78
CA THR A 87 19.85 -4.64 33.77
C THR A 87 19.62 -3.15 33.54
N GLU A 88 20.55 -2.44 32.88
CA GLU A 88 20.40 -1.03 32.55
C GLU A 88 19.55 -0.86 31.28
N VAL A 89 18.42 -0.15 31.43
CA VAL A 89 17.41 -0.01 30.36
C VAL A 89 17.94 0.77 29.16
N GLU A 90 18.72 1.84 29.39
CA GLU A 90 19.24 2.68 28.32
C GLU A 90 20.31 1.95 27.51
N GLU A 91 21.20 1.22 28.20
CA GLU A 91 22.23 0.39 27.56
C GLU A 91 21.60 -0.76 26.77
N LYS A 92 20.59 -1.43 27.33
CA LYS A 92 19.83 -2.48 26.63
C LYS A 92 19.16 -1.95 25.36
N TRP A 93 18.58 -0.75 25.41
CA TRP A 93 17.98 -0.10 24.25
C TRP A 93 19.01 0.23 23.16
N GLU A 94 20.17 0.76 23.54
CA GLU A 94 21.23 1.09 22.58
C GLU A 94 21.75 -0.16 21.88
N GLN A 95 22.04 -1.22 22.64
CA GLN A 95 22.56 -2.48 22.09
C GLN A 95 21.53 -3.22 21.22
N MET A 96 20.23 -3.10 21.52
CA MET A 96 19.17 -3.62 20.63
C MET A 96 19.15 -2.90 19.28
N LYS A 97 19.25 -1.56 19.28
CA LYS A 97 19.32 -0.77 18.04
C LYS A 97 20.54 -1.13 17.20
N GLU A 98 21.69 -1.27 17.85
CA GLU A 98 22.94 -1.66 17.19
C GLU A 98 22.84 -3.05 16.58
N SER A 99 22.30 -4.03 17.33
CA SER A 99 22.08 -5.39 16.85
C SER A 99 21.16 -5.45 15.62
N LEU A 100 20.07 -4.67 15.62
CA LEU A 100 19.17 -4.54 14.47
C LEU A 100 19.87 -3.97 13.25
N LYS A 101 20.67 -2.91 13.44
CA LYS A 101 21.42 -2.28 12.36
C LYS A 101 22.45 -3.23 11.76
N GLU A 102 23.23 -3.90 12.60
CA GLU A 102 24.28 -4.83 12.17
C GLU A 102 23.71 -6.05 11.44
N CYS A 103 22.64 -6.66 11.96
CA CYS A 103 21.95 -7.77 11.28
C CYS A 103 21.39 -7.34 9.92
N THR A 104 20.88 -6.11 9.81
CA THR A 104 20.39 -5.56 8.55
C THR A 104 21.52 -5.35 7.55
N GLU A 105 22.65 -4.76 7.97
CA GLU A 105 23.80 -4.49 7.09
C GLU A 105 24.46 -5.79 6.60
N ASN A 106 24.64 -6.78 7.49
CA ASN A 106 25.24 -8.07 7.15
C ASN A 106 24.39 -8.88 6.15
N LEU A 107 23.06 -8.79 6.26
CA LEU A 107 22.13 -9.55 5.42
C LEU A 107 21.68 -8.80 4.16
N SER A 108 21.87 -7.48 4.10
CA SER A 108 21.49 -6.62 2.95
C SER A 108 22.49 -6.67 1.78
N GLN A 109 23.51 -7.54 1.79
CA GLN A 109 24.37 -7.77 0.62
C GLN A 109 23.57 -8.42 -0.54
N ARG A 110 22.84 -7.58 -1.26
CA ARG A 110 22.05 -7.93 -2.44
C ARG A 110 22.97 -8.52 -3.51
N LYS A 111 22.76 -9.79 -3.86
CA LYS A 111 23.19 -10.26 -5.18
C LYS A 111 22.43 -9.44 -6.23
N ARG A 112 23.13 -8.54 -6.93
CA ARG A 112 22.64 -8.01 -8.20
C ARG A 112 22.47 -9.22 -9.12
N VAL A 113 21.23 -9.68 -9.30
CA VAL A 113 20.93 -10.65 -10.36
C VAL A 113 21.24 -9.94 -11.67
N GLY A 114 22.40 -10.27 -12.25
CA GLY A 114 22.83 -9.75 -13.53
C GLY A 114 21.75 -10.05 -14.56
N SER A 115 21.32 -9.01 -15.26
CA SER A 115 20.43 -9.13 -16.41
C SER A 115 21.15 -9.91 -17.50
N THR A 116 20.96 -11.23 -17.58
CA THR A 116 21.45 -12.04 -18.71
C THR A 116 20.79 -11.49 -19.98
N LYS A 117 21.57 -10.81 -20.82
CA LYS A 117 21.17 -10.46 -22.18
C LYS A 117 21.25 -11.75 -23.00
N ASN A 118 20.10 -12.34 -23.34
CA ASN A 118 20.06 -13.34 -24.40
C ASN A 118 19.91 -12.59 -25.73
N GLY A 119 20.80 -12.92 -26.67
CA GLY A 119 20.84 -12.40 -28.03
C GLY A 119 19.81 -13.04 -28.95
#